data_AF-A0A3D3KGX4-F1
#
_entry.id   AF-A0A3D3KGX4-F1
#
_cell.length_a   1.000
_cell.length_b   1.000
_cell.length_c   1.000
_cell.angle_alpha   90.00
_cell.angle_beta   90.00
_cell.angle_gamma   90.00
#
_symmetry.space_group_name_H-M   'P 1'
#
loop_
_entity.id
_entity.type
_entity.pdbx_description
1 polymer ?
#
loop_
_entity_poly.entity_id
_entity_poly.type
_entity_poly.pdbx_seq_one_letter_code
_entity_poly.pdbx_strand_id
1 'polypeptide(L)'
;MQNSVPLNSVLNERLIINGGERDVNEVSKEMAAFINVPLNIQDALKRSNRIVFVANNPSISTDQLEKLLQPDDVLVLFNHFIHPDFFANHPLASALPKLLFFRQIGDSKLHFGLPPRSNNVSVMKRMAKSAPIGILLSNQSYQFPSPHEDPSPSDDPISSERILIIPPAVQALLQSAQHHSVLSDRHPVVADYPCFRDVHSSAPSSGFLLYRLLLAAREHLQNVQKAVLPLKLLMLGFNDNDKTAHFWHGHNWEFERREMSSPPPEVEVIRQY
;
A
#
# COMPACT_ATOMS: atom_id res chain seq x y z
N MET A 1 -8.76 -14.62 -30.03
CA MET A 1 -7.58 -15.31 -29.47
C MET A 1 -6.58 -14.23 -29.07
N GLN A 2 -6.52 -13.90 -27.78
CA GLN A 2 -5.59 -12.92 -27.24
C GLN A 2 -4.32 -13.66 -26.81
N ASN A 3 -3.20 -13.31 -27.42
CA ASN A 3 -1.89 -13.85 -27.07
C ASN A 3 -1.47 -13.27 -25.72
N SER A 4 -1.35 -14.14 -24.71
CA SER A 4 -0.72 -13.84 -23.44
C SER A 4 0.77 -13.61 -23.66
N VAL A 5 1.24 -12.42 -23.29
CA VAL A 5 2.67 -12.13 -23.21
C VAL A 5 3.22 -12.85 -21.97
N PRO A 6 4.29 -13.67 -22.07
CA PRO A 6 4.84 -14.38 -20.91
C PRO A 6 5.44 -13.38 -19.92
N LEU A 7 5.17 -13.58 -18.63
CA LEU A 7 5.74 -12.81 -17.51
C LEU A 7 7.27 -12.66 -17.60
N ASN A 8 7.95 -13.66 -18.19
CA ASN A 8 9.39 -13.67 -18.40
C ASN A 8 9.89 -12.59 -19.36
N SER A 9 9.07 -12.10 -20.29
CA SER A 9 9.49 -11.06 -21.24
C SER A 9 9.57 -9.66 -20.60
N VAL A 10 8.65 -9.36 -19.66
CA VAL A 10 8.64 -8.09 -18.92
C VAL A 10 9.75 -8.05 -17.87
N LEU A 11 10.14 -9.21 -17.31
CA LEU A 11 11.30 -9.33 -16.43
C LEU A 11 12.62 -9.14 -17.18
N ASN A 12 12.74 -9.66 -18.41
CA ASN A 12 13.96 -9.55 -19.20
C ASN A 12 14.26 -8.12 -19.69
N GLU A 13 13.26 -7.30 -19.99
CA GLU A 13 13.48 -5.88 -20.32
C GLU A 13 13.91 -5.05 -19.10
N ARG A 14 13.64 -5.52 -17.87
CA ARG A 14 13.96 -4.81 -16.62
C ARG A 14 15.36 -5.10 -16.07
N LEU A 15 16.05 -6.12 -16.56
CA LEU A 15 17.30 -6.64 -15.98
C LEU A 15 18.60 -6.15 -16.66
N ILE A 16 18.52 -5.35 -17.73
CA ILE A 16 19.71 -4.92 -18.47
C ILE A 16 20.18 -3.54 -18.00
N ILE A 17 20.74 -3.46 -16.78
CA ILE A 17 21.68 -2.40 -16.41
C ILE A 17 22.82 -3.00 -15.55
N ASN A 18 23.98 -3.17 -16.19
CA ASN A 18 25.34 -3.30 -15.64
C ASN A 18 25.74 -4.55 -14.82
N GLY A 19 26.32 -5.52 -15.53
CA GLY A 19 27.71 -5.97 -15.37
C GLY A 19 28.17 -6.56 -14.03
N GLY A 20 28.22 -7.89 -13.96
CA GLY A 20 28.99 -8.66 -12.98
C GLY A 20 28.31 -10.00 -12.68
N GLU A 21 28.89 -11.12 -13.14
CA GLU A 21 28.39 -12.48 -12.90
C GLU A 21 28.23 -12.75 -11.40
N ARG A 22 26.99 -12.68 -10.92
CA ARG A 22 26.52 -13.33 -9.69
C ARG A 22 25.29 -14.14 -10.08
N ASP A 23 25.16 -15.32 -9.46
CA ASP A 23 24.07 -16.28 -9.65
C ASP A 23 22.75 -15.62 -10.09
N VAL A 24 22.47 -15.73 -11.38
CA VAL A 24 21.24 -15.28 -11.99
C VAL A 24 20.23 -16.38 -11.69
N ASN A 25 19.39 -16.24 -10.66
CA ASN A 25 17.99 -16.73 -10.69
C ASN A 25 17.15 -16.52 -9.41
N GLU A 26 17.61 -15.87 -8.35
CA GLU A 26 16.71 -15.50 -7.25
C GLU A 26 16.71 -13.99 -7.03
N VAL A 27 15.62 -13.34 -7.44
CA VAL A 27 15.35 -11.95 -7.09
C VAL A 27 15.24 -11.88 -5.57
N SER A 28 16.13 -11.13 -4.90
CA SER A 28 16.08 -11.00 -3.45
C SER A 28 14.73 -10.41 -3.01
N LYS A 29 14.26 -10.74 -1.79
CA LYS A 29 12.96 -10.24 -1.29
C LYS A 29 12.91 -8.70 -1.27
N GLU A 30 14.05 -8.05 -1.08
CA GLU A 30 14.24 -6.60 -1.09
C GLU A 30 14.06 -6.03 -2.51
N MET A 31 14.69 -6.65 -3.51
CA MET A 31 14.51 -6.26 -4.90
C MET A 31 13.07 -6.51 -5.35
N ALA A 32 12.49 -7.66 -5.01
CA ALA A 32 11.09 -7.97 -5.29
C ALA A 32 10.15 -6.92 -4.69
N ALA A 33 10.39 -6.54 -3.42
CA ALA A 33 9.61 -5.51 -2.75
C ALA A 33 9.70 -4.16 -3.48
N PHE A 34 10.90 -3.76 -3.89
CA PHE A 34 11.11 -2.50 -4.60
C PHE A 34 10.41 -2.46 -5.97
N ILE A 35 10.55 -3.51 -6.79
CA ILE A 35 9.98 -3.53 -8.15
C ILE A 35 8.46 -3.68 -8.17
N ASN A 36 7.85 -4.19 -7.10
CA ASN A 36 6.40 -4.32 -6.95
C ASN A 36 5.72 -3.01 -6.53
N VAL A 37 6.46 -1.98 -6.11
CA VAL A 37 5.93 -0.63 -5.88
C VAL A 37 5.77 0.10 -7.23
N PRO A 38 4.72 0.92 -7.46
CA PRO A 38 4.59 1.72 -8.69
C PRO A 38 5.81 2.61 -8.96
N LEU A 39 6.20 2.78 -10.23
CA LEU A 39 7.47 3.44 -10.60
C LEU A 39 7.62 4.85 -10.03
N ASN A 40 6.55 5.63 -10.04
CA ASN A 40 6.58 6.98 -9.50
C ASN A 40 6.81 7.02 -7.97
N ILE A 41 6.37 6.00 -7.26
CA ILE A 41 6.64 5.83 -5.83
C ILE A 41 8.04 5.27 -5.63
N GLN A 42 8.55 4.38 -6.49
CA GLN A 42 9.96 3.99 -6.47
C GLN A 42 10.87 5.21 -6.59
N ASP A 43 10.55 6.15 -7.48
CA ASP A 43 11.31 7.39 -7.64
C ASP A 43 11.21 8.33 -6.44
N ALA A 44 10.03 8.42 -5.81
CA ALA A 44 9.87 9.14 -4.55
C ALA A 44 10.72 8.50 -3.43
N LEU A 45 10.69 7.17 -3.32
CA LEU A 45 11.47 6.42 -2.34
C LEU A 45 12.97 6.56 -2.55
N LYS A 46 13.47 6.86 -3.76
CA LYS A 46 14.91 7.14 -3.96
C LYS A 46 15.36 8.45 -3.32
N ARG A 47 14.44 9.38 -3.07
CA ARG A 47 14.72 10.77 -2.62
C ARG A 47 14.29 11.02 -1.18
N SER A 48 13.18 10.43 -0.78
CA SER A 48 12.60 10.61 0.55
C SER A 48 13.25 9.72 1.59
N ASN A 49 13.41 10.25 2.80
CA ASN A 49 13.91 9.50 3.95
C ASN A 49 12.82 9.19 4.97
N ARG A 50 11.60 9.68 4.75
CA ARG A 50 10.48 9.48 5.67
C ARG A 50 9.22 9.02 4.94
N ILE A 51 8.62 7.96 5.44
CA ILE A 51 7.37 7.38 4.95
C ILE A 51 6.35 7.46 6.07
N VAL A 52 5.15 7.94 5.77
CA VAL A 52 4.07 8.11 6.75
C VAL A 52 2.91 7.20 6.38
N PHE A 53 2.69 6.16 7.17
CA PHE A 53 1.53 5.30 7.10
C PHE A 53 0.38 5.92 7.88
N VAL A 54 -0.76 6.08 7.24
CA VAL A 54 -1.97 6.62 7.87
C VAL A 54 -3.04 5.55 7.84
N ALA A 55 -3.31 4.94 9.00
CA ALA A 55 -4.41 4.01 9.16
C ALA A 55 -5.76 4.73 9.05
N ASN A 56 -6.83 3.96 8.89
CA ASN A 56 -8.20 4.43 8.84
C ASN A 56 -8.81 4.71 10.24
N ASN A 57 -7.98 5.08 11.22
CA ASN A 57 -8.46 5.31 12.59
C ASN A 57 -9.12 6.70 12.68
N PRO A 58 -10.42 6.80 13.01
CA PRO A 58 -11.13 8.07 13.06
C PRO A 58 -10.60 9.04 14.13
N SER A 59 -9.78 8.60 15.08
CA SER A 59 -9.15 9.49 16.07
C SER A 59 -8.04 10.36 15.49
N ILE A 60 -7.47 10.00 14.34
CA ILE A 60 -6.46 10.84 13.66
C ILE A 60 -7.19 12.08 13.15
N SER A 61 -6.78 13.27 13.58
CA SER A 61 -7.36 14.53 13.12
C SER A 61 -6.50 15.21 12.05
N THR A 62 -7.08 16.11 11.26
CA THR A 62 -6.33 16.91 10.29
C THR A 62 -5.29 17.80 10.96
N ASP A 63 -5.58 18.35 12.15
CA ASP A 63 -4.63 19.15 12.93
C ASP A 63 -3.40 18.34 13.35
N GLN A 64 -3.61 17.06 13.68
CA GLN A 64 -2.51 16.17 13.99
C GLN A 64 -1.67 15.86 12.76
N LEU A 65 -2.32 15.62 11.61
CA LEU A 65 -1.61 15.43 10.34
C LEU A 65 -0.81 16.69 9.97
N GLU A 66 -1.36 17.88 10.12
CA GLU A 66 -0.68 19.15 9.82
C GLU A 66 0.58 19.34 10.67
N LYS A 67 0.54 18.99 11.96
CA LYS A 67 1.71 19.06 12.86
C LYS A 67 2.78 18.02 12.55
N LEU A 68 2.39 16.86 12.05
CA LEU A 68 3.30 15.73 11.87
C LEU A 68 3.96 15.74 10.50
N LEU A 69 3.22 16.04 9.43
CA LEU A 69 3.70 15.91 8.05
C LEU A 69 4.85 16.88 7.72
N GLN A 70 5.76 16.42 6.87
CA GLN A 70 6.96 17.15 6.45
C GLN A 70 7.06 17.20 4.91
N PRO A 71 7.78 18.19 4.34
CA PRO A 71 7.89 18.38 2.87
C PRO A 71 8.44 17.20 2.07
N ASP A 72 9.25 16.34 2.68
CA ASP A 72 9.91 15.21 2.01
C ASP A 72 9.24 13.86 2.30
N ASP A 73 8.05 13.86 2.89
CA ASP A 73 7.30 12.66 3.24
C ASP A 73 6.74 11.94 2.00
N VAL A 74 6.76 10.61 2.04
CA VAL A 74 5.90 9.75 1.20
C VAL A 74 4.73 9.27 2.03
N LEU A 75 3.51 9.57 1.59
CA LEU A 75 2.29 9.15 2.28
C LEU A 75 1.85 7.77 1.82
N VAL A 76 1.54 6.90 2.76
CA VAL A 76 0.96 5.57 2.51
C VAL A 76 -0.44 5.55 3.11
N LEU A 77 -1.43 5.54 2.23
CA LEU A 77 -2.85 5.56 2.57
C LEU A 77 -3.44 4.23 2.13
N PHE A 78 -4.23 3.57 2.95
CA PHE A 78 -4.72 2.23 2.61
C PHE A 78 -6.16 1.97 3.05
N ASN A 79 -6.78 1.02 2.36
CA ASN A 79 -8.18 0.62 2.54
C ASN A 79 -9.12 1.85 2.41
N HIS A 80 -9.91 2.14 3.45
CA HIS A 80 -10.72 3.34 3.56
C HIS A 80 -9.92 4.48 4.18
N PHE A 81 -9.04 5.11 3.41
CA PHE A 81 -8.23 6.23 3.92
C PHE A 81 -9.12 7.40 4.36
N ILE A 82 -8.88 7.87 5.58
CA ILE A 82 -9.58 8.99 6.20
C ILE A 82 -9.09 10.33 5.62
N HIS A 83 -9.84 11.41 5.87
CA HIS A 83 -9.50 12.78 5.46
C HIS A 83 -9.11 12.94 3.98
N PRO A 84 -9.88 12.36 3.04
CA PRO A 84 -9.55 12.40 1.62
C PRO A 84 -9.36 13.83 1.08
N ASP A 85 -10.16 14.78 1.55
CA ASP A 85 -10.06 16.19 1.14
C ASP A 85 -8.83 16.91 1.68
N PHE A 86 -8.34 16.54 2.87
CA PHE A 86 -7.09 17.07 3.42
C PHE A 86 -5.92 16.70 2.49
N PHE A 87 -5.80 15.41 2.15
CA PHE A 87 -4.73 14.95 1.27
C PHE A 87 -4.85 15.44 -0.17
N ALA A 88 -6.04 15.88 -0.60
CA ALA A 88 -6.23 16.44 -1.94
C ALA A 88 -5.91 17.93 -2.02
N ASN A 89 -6.17 18.69 -0.95
CA ASN A 89 -6.26 20.15 -1.04
C ASN A 89 -5.33 20.90 -0.07
N HIS A 90 -4.82 20.26 0.98
CA HIS A 90 -3.94 20.92 1.94
C HIS A 90 -2.61 21.34 1.25
N PRO A 91 -2.06 22.54 1.53
CA PRO A 91 -0.87 23.06 0.84
C PRO A 91 0.32 22.10 0.83
N LEU A 92 0.63 21.53 2.00
CA LEU A 92 1.67 20.50 2.13
C LEU A 92 1.20 19.13 1.63
N ALA A 93 0.19 18.55 2.28
CA ALA A 93 -0.21 17.16 2.03
C ALA A 93 -0.59 16.88 0.56
N SER A 94 -1.16 17.84 -0.17
CA SER A 94 -1.50 17.66 -1.59
C SER A 94 -0.28 17.49 -2.50
N ALA A 95 0.85 18.12 -2.16
CA ALA A 95 2.10 18.08 -2.92
C ALA A 95 2.97 16.83 -2.65
N LEU A 96 2.70 16.10 -1.56
CA LEU A 96 3.47 14.92 -1.19
C LEU A 96 3.13 13.71 -2.09
N PRO A 97 4.10 12.87 -2.46
CA PRO A 97 3.86 11.58 -3.10
C PRO A 97 2.94 10.69 -2.27
N LYS A 98 2.03 9.96 -2.92
CA LYS A 98 1.02 9.12 -2.26
C LYS A 98 1.00 7.72 -2.84
N LEU A 99 1.20 6.72 -2.00
CA LEU A 99 0.89 5.33 -2.29
C LEU A 99 -0.48 4.99 -1.71
N LEU A 100 -1.45 4.73 -2.57
CA LEU A 100 -2.77 4.24 -2.21
C LEU A 100 -2.76 2.71 -2.30
N PHE A 101 -3.05 2.01 -1.22
CA PHE A 101 -3.15 0.55 -1.21
C PHE A 101 -4.59 0.09 -0.99
N PHE A 102 -5.09 -0.74 -1.88
CA PHE A 102 -6.44 -1.29 -1.81
C PHE A 102 -6.36 -2.82 -1.78
N ARG A 103 -7.01 -3.41 -0.79
CA ARG A 103 -6.86 -4.84 -0.53
C ARG A 103 -8.17 -5.62 -0.72
N GLN A 104 -8.02 -6.70 -1.46
CA GLN A 104 -8.92 -7.85 -1.44
C GLN A 104 -8.38 -8.89 -0.45
N ILE A 105 -9.23 -9.36 0.47
CA ILE A 105 -8.83 -10.37 1.47
C ILE A 105 -9.18 -11.77 0.95
N GLY A 106 -8.17 -12.52 0.51
CA GLY A 106 -8.33 -13.94 0.10
C GLY A 106 -9.38 -14.15 -0.99
N ASP A 107 -10.11 -15.26 -0.91
CA ASP A 107 -11.26 -15.59 -1.78
C ASP A 107 -12.54 -14.83 -1.40
N SER A 108 -12.47 -14.01 -0.34
CA SER A 108 -13.60 -13.19 0.04
C SER A 108 -13.80 -12.10 -1.00
N LYS A 109 -15.03 -11.96 -1.48
CA LYS A 109 -15.47 -10.76 -2.18
C LYS A 109 -15.53 -9.54 -1.23
N LEU A 110 -15.14 -9.68 0.05
CA LEU A 110 -14.97 -8.56 0.98
C LEU A 110 -13.79 -7.71 0.53
N HIS A 111 -14.17 -6.62 -0.10
CA HIS A 111 -13.33 -5.62 -0.69
C HIS A 111 -12.95 -4.57 0.37
N PHE A 112 -11.86 -4.79 1.10
CA PHE A 112 -11.34 -3.78 2.02
C PHE A 112 -10.73 -2.61 1.23
N GLY A 113 -11.55 -1.57 1.08
CA GLY A 113 -11.18 -0.40 0.29
C GLY A 113 -11.36 -0.58 -1.21
N LEU A 114 -12.24 -1.49 -1.66
CA LEU A 114 -12.64 -1.53 -3.06
C LEU A 114 -14.17 -1.39 -3.19
N PRO A 115 -14.68 -0.50 -4.06
CA PRO A 115 -13.95 0.59 -4.72
C PRO A 115 -13.48 1.63 -3.71
N PRO A 116 -12.65 2.62 -4.12
CA PRO A 116 -12.71 3.90 -3.45
C PRO A 116 -14.19 4.23 -3.37
N ARG A 117 -14.75 4.35 -2.16
CA ARG A 117 -16.14 4.80 -1.98
C ARG A 117 -16.32 6.02 -2.89
N SER A 118 -17.51 6.28 -3.43
CA SER A 118 -17.69 7.30 -4.49
C SER A 118 -17.03 8.66 -4.19
N ASN A 119 -16.89 9.01 -2.90
CA ASN A 119 -16.11 10.14 -2.42
C ASN A 119 -14.62 10.09 -2.83
N ASN A 120 -13.96 8.94 -2.73
CA ASN A 120 -12.53 8.76 -2.96
C ASN A 120 -12.12 8.76 -4.45
N VAL A 121 -12.98 8.33 -5.39
CA VAL A 121 -12.64 8.37 -6.83
C VAL A 121 -12.40 9.81 -7.31
N SER A 122 -13.28 10.72 -6.89
CA SER A 122 -13.15 12.15 -7.23
C SER A 122 -11.88 12.77 -6.63
N VAL A 123 -11.50 12.29 -5.45
CA VAL A 123 -10.32 12.73 -4.67
C VAL A 123 -9.04 12.20 -5.30
N MET A 124 -8.99 10.93 -5.69
CA MET A 124 -7.84 10.34 -6.40
C MET A 124 -7.53 11.13 -7.68
N LYS A 125 -8.56 11.51 -8.43
CA LYS A 125 -8.41 12.37 -9.60
C LYS A 125 -7.79 13.73 -9.25
N ARG A 126 -8.13 14.31 -8.09
CA ARG A 126 -7.51 15.57 -7.62
C ARG A 126 -6.06 15.36 -7.19
N MET A 127 -5.79 14.35 -6.37
CA MET A 127 -4.45 14.01 -5.91
C MET A 127 -3.48 13.77 -7.08
N ALA A 128 -3.93 13.04 -8.10
CA ALA A 128 -3.14 12.74 -9.29
C ALA A 128 -2.70 13.97 -10.09
N LYS A 129 -3.39 15.11 -9.93
CA LYS A 129 -3.01 16.38 -10.58
C LYS A 129 -1.89 17.11 -9.84
N SER A 130 -1.77 16.89 -8.53
CA SER A 130 -0.93 17.71 -7.66
C SER A 130 0.42 17.05 -7.36
N ALA A 131 0.47 15.72 -7.28
CA ALA A 131 1.67 15.00 -6.90
C ALA A 131 1.70 13.57 -7.50
N PRO A 132 2.87 12.90 -7.49
CA PRO A 132 2.95 11.49 -7.83
C PRO A 132 1.99 10.63 -7.00
N ILE A 133 1.15 9.85 -7.69
CA ILE A 133 0.21 8.91 -7.08
C ILE A 133 0.48 7.48 -7.57
N GLY A 134 0.78 6.59 -6.65
CA GLY A 134 0.85 5.15 -6.87
C GLY A 134 -0.41 4.48 -6.34
N ILE A 135 -0.89 3.47 -7.05
CA ILE A 135 -2.02 2.61 -6.69
C ILE A 135 -1.47 1.18 -6.63
N LEU A 136 -1.56 0.57 -5.47
CA LEU A 136 -1.12 -0.79 -5.23
C LEU A 136 -2.31 -1.65 -4.83
N LEU A 137 -2.50 -2.75 -5.52
CA LEU A 137 -3.61 -3.68 -5.29
C LEU A 137 -3.11 -5.00 -4.76
N SER A 138 -3.92 -5.76 -4.04
CA SER A 138 -3.55 -7.11 -3.64
C SER A 138 -3.96 -8.18 -4.68
N ASN A 139 -3.04 -9.08 -5.00
CA ASN A 139 -3.17 -10.33 -5.78
C ASN A 139 -3.53 -10.24 -7.26
N GLN A 140 -4.45 -9.37 -7.65
CA GLN A 140 -4.88 -9.25 -9.04
C GLN A 140 -5.04 -7.79 -9.45
N SER A 141 -4.97 -7.56 -10.77
CA SER A 141 -5.39 -6.27 -11.32
C SER A 141 -6.84 -6.02 -10.92
N TYR A 142 -7.17 -4.77 -10.60
CA TYR A 142 -8.47 -4.49 -10.03
C TYR A 142 -9.58 -4.86 -11.01
N GLN A 143 -10.51 -5.70 -10.54
CA GLN A 143 -11.81 -5.87 -11.15
C GLN A 143 -12.81 -5.21 -10.22
N PHE A 144 -13.48 -4.17 -10.70
CA PHE A 144 -14.55 -3.53 -9.92
C PHE A 144 -15.63 -4.59 -9.65
N PRO A 145 -16.11 -4.74 -8.40
CA PRO A 145 -17.22 -5.63 -8.13
C PRO A 145 -18.40 -5.20 -8.99
N SER A 146 -18.98 -6.15 -9.72
CA SER A 146 -20.33 -5.97 -10.22
C SER A 146 -21.28 -5.87 -9.01
N PRO A 147 -22.45 -5.21 -9.14
CA PRO A 147 -23.36 -5.03 -8.02
C PRO A 147 -23.82 -6.33 -7.32
N HIS A 148 -23.60 -7.49 -7.94
CA HIS A 148 -23.97 -8.81 -7.41
C HIS A 148 -22.83 -9.48 -6.63
N GLU A 149 -21.66 -8.84 -6.57
CA GLU A 149 -20.44 -9.36 -5.96
C GLU A 149 -20.14 -8.74 -4.58
N ASP A 150 -21.00 -7.86 -4.08
CA ASP A 150 -20.83 -7.16 -2.81
C ASP A 150 -21.23 -8.04 -1.60
N PRO A 151 -20.41 -8.16 -0.54
CA PRO A 151 -20.80 -8.85 0.69
C PRO A 151 -21.25 -7.86 1.77
N SER A 152 -22.49 -8.08 2.22
CA SER A 152 -23.16 -7.52 3.40
C SER A 152 -23.82 -6.12 3.25
N PRO A 153 -25.14 -6.01 3.49
CA PRO A 153 -25.90 -4.74 3.46
C PRO A 153 -25.52 -3.70 4.53
N SER A 154 -24.67 -4.06 5.49
CA SER A 154 -24.25 -3.17 6.59
C SER A 154 -23.01 -2.33 6.27
N ASP A 155 -22.25 -2.70 5.24
CA ASP A 155 -21.00 -2.04 4.84
C ASP A 155 -21.23 -1.28 3.53
N ASP A 156 -21.94 -0.14 3.60
CA ASP A 156 -22.08 0.85 2.51
C ASP A 156 -22.51 0.23 1.15
N PRO A 157 -23.81 -0.10 0.96
CA PRO A 157 -24.25 -0.94 -0.16
C PRO A 157 -23.90 -0.31 -1.52
N ILE A 158 -23.21 -1.07 -2.36
CA ILE A 158 -23.20 -0.84 -3.81
C ILE A 158 -24.47 -1.51 -4.34
N SER A 159 -25.62 -0.84 -4.21
CA SER A 159 -26.83 -1.33 -4.85
C SER A 159 -26.62 -1.45 -6.36
N SER A 160 -27.38 -2.30 -7.04
CA SER A 160 -27.45 -2.34 -8.51
C SER A 160 -27.81 -0.99 -9.16
N GLU A 161 -28.27 -0.04 -8.37
CA GLU A 161 -28.56 1.34 -8.78
C GLU A 161 -27.33 2.27 -8.65
N ARG A 162 -26.35 1.92 -7.81
CA ARG A 162 -25.13 2.70 -7.58
C ARG A 162 -24.01 2.25 -8.52
N ILE A 163 -24.07 2.71 -9.77
CA ILE A 163 -22.98 2.53 -10.73
C ILE A 163 -21.81 3.43 -10.33
N LEU A 164 -20.67 2.84 -9.98
CA LEU A 164 -19.45 3.60 -9.75
C LEU A 164 -18.88 4.08 -11.09
N ILE A 165 -19.08 5.35 -11.41
CA ILE A 165 -18.53 5.96 -12.63
C ILE A 165 -17.06 6.30 -12.40
N ILE A 166 -16.18 5.62 -13.14
CA ILE A 166 -14.74 5.91 -13.14
C ILE A 166 -14.42 6.96 -14.20
N PRO A 167 -13.88 8.13 -13.80
CA PRO A 167 -13.41 9.11 -14.76
C PRO A 167 -12.27 8.51 -15.60
N PRO A 168 -12.19 8.79 -16.92
CA PRO A 168 -11.12 8.30 -17.78
C PRO A 168 -9.71 8.56 -17.24
N ALA A 169 -9.51 9.68 -16.55
CA ALA A 169 -8.25 10.01 -15.90
C ALA A 169 -7.84 8.99 -14.82
N VAL A 170 -8.78 8.50 -14.01
CA VAL A 170 -8.50 7.49 -12.97
C VAL A 170 -8.30 6.11 -13.62
N GLN A 171 -9.06 5.79 -14.67
CA GLN A 171 -8.87 4.57 -15.44
C GLN A 171 -7.46 4.49 -16.04
N ALA A 172 -6.93 5.60 -16.57
CA ALA A 172 -5.58 5.67 -17.12
C ALA A 172 -4.50 5.38 -16.06
N LEU A 173 -4.70 5.81 -14.81
CA LEU A 173 -3.78 5.49 -13.70
C LEU A 173 -3.74 3.98 -13.46
N LEU A 174 -4.90 3.33 -13.39
CA LEU A 174 -5.04 1.90 -13.15
C LEU A 174 -4.46 1.02 -14.28
N GLN A 175 -4.30 1.57 -15.47
CA GLN A 175 -3.76 0.86 -16.65
C GLN A 175 -2.27 1.14 -16.89
N SER A 176 -1.64 1.99 -16.07
CA SER A 176 -0.27 2.43 -16.28
C SER A 176 0.68 1.85 -15.23
N ALA A 177 1.72 1.14 -15.65
CA ALA A 177 2.78 0.66 -14.76
C ALA A 177 3.51 1.81 -14.02
N GLN A 178 3.41 3.04 -14.54
CA GLN A 178 3.93 4.23 -13.86
C GLN A 178 3.22 4.51 -12.54
N HIS A 179 1.91 4.20 -12.48
CA HIS A 179 1.01 4.58 -11.41
C HIS A 179 0.38 3.37 -10.71
N HIS A 180 0.44 2.19 -11.28
CA HIS A 180 -0.28 1.02 -10.81
C HIS A 180 0.61 -0.22 -10.76
N SER A 181 0.44 -1.00 -9.70
CA SER A 181 1.07 -2.32 -9.55
C SER A 181 0.19 -3.25 -8.71
N VAL A 182 0.50 -4.54 -8.77
CA VAL A 182 -0.17 -5.60 -8.02
C VAL A 182 0.84 -6.26 -7.08
N LEU A 183 0.46 -6.42 -5.83
CA LEU A 183 1.22 -7.05 -4.77
C LEU A 183 0.56 -8.36 -4.36
N SER A 184 1.28 -9.47 -4.45
CA SER A 184 0.80 -10.76 -3.94
C SER A 184 0.71 -10.75 -2.40
N ASP A 185 -0.30 -11.37 -1.82
CA ASP A 185 -0.40 -11.67 -0.40
C ASP A 185 0.58 -12.77 0.05
N ARG A 186 1.11 -13.53 -0.91
CA ARG A 186 2.23 -14.48 -0.76
C ARG A 186 3.57 -13.86 -1.15
N HIS A 187 3.69 -12.53 -1.10
CA HIS A 187 4.94 -11.86 -1.43
C HIS A 187 6.09 -12.34 -0.51
N PRO A 188 7.33 -12.49 -1.00
CA PRO A 188 8.46 -13.00 -0.21
C PRO A 188 8.71 -12.30 1.13
N VAL A 189 8.32 -11.01 1.25
CA VAL A 189 8.44 -10.23 2.51
C VAL A 189 7.56 -10.74 3.65
N VAL A 190 6.57 -11.58 3.36
CA VAL A 190 5.65 -12.18 4.34
C VAL A 190 5.60 -13.70 4.22
N ALA A 191 6.61 -14.32 3.61
CA ALA A 191 6.68 -15.78 3.44
C ALA A 191 6.72 -16.55 4.78
N ASP A 192 7.21 -15.91 5.84
CA ASP A 192 7.27 -16.41 7.22
C ASP A 192 5.99 -16.09 8.04
N TYR A 193 5.00 -15.42 7.45
CA TYR A 193 3.79 -15.05 8.18
C TYR A 193 3.02 -16.32 8.60
N PRO A 194 2.73 -16.51 9.90
CA PRO A 194 2.08 -17.74 10.37
C PRO A 194 0.68 -17.91 9.78
N CYS A 195 0.43 -19.07 9.15
CA CYS A 195 -0.89 -19.47 8.69
C CYS A 195 -1.60 -20.27 9.78
N PHE A 196 -2.81 -19.85 10.16
CA PHE A 196 -3.64 -20.59 11.13
C PHE A 196 -4.85 -21.19 10.44
N ARG A 197 -5.16 -22.44 10.77
CA ARG A 197 -6.33 -23.14 10.22
C ARG A 197 -7.66 -22.56 10.68
N ASP A 198 -7.69 -21.92 11.85
CA ASP A 198 -8.91 -21.52 12.54
C ASP A 198 -9.18 -20.00 12.53
N VAL A 199 -8.36 -19.23 11.80
CA VAL A 199 -8.50 -17.77 11.69
C VAL A 199 -9.02 -17.42 10.30
N HIS A 200 -10.07 -16.59 10.23
CA HIS A 200 -10.72 -16.17 8.97
C HIS A 200 -9.78 -15.57 7.91
N SER A 201 -8.59 -15.10 8.28
CA SER A 201 -7.54 -14.68 7.34
C SER A 201 -6.17 -15.15 7.81
N SER A 202 -5.55 -16.08 7.07
CA SER A 202 -4.12 -16.44 7.26
C SER A 202 -3.15 -15.42 6.64
N ALA A 203 -3.63 -14.22 6.32
CA ALA A 203 -2.84 -13.19 5.65
C ALA A 203 -2.55 -12.00 6.59
N PRO A 204 -1.37 -11.35 6.47
CA PRO A 204 -0.97 -10.18 7.27
C PRO A 204 -1.96 -9.04 7.14
N SER A 205 -2.13 -8.14 8.10
CA SER A 205 -2.93 -6.92 7.93
C SER A 205 -2.37 -6.02 6.81
N SER A 206 -3.21 -5.16 6.20
CA SER A 206 -2.76 -4.26 5.11
C SER A 206 -1.58 -3.39 5.53
N GLY A 207 -1.66 -2.81 6.73
CA GLY A 207 -0.60 -1.95 7.23
C GLY A 207 0.69 -2.72 7.54
N PHE A 208 0.60 -3.94 8.08
CA PHE A 208 1.79 -4.78 8.33
C PHE A 208 2.46 -5.26 7.03
N LEU A 209 1.65 -5.64 6.04
CA LEU A 209 2.16 -6.00 4.71
C LEU A 209 2.93 -4.83 4.08
N LEU A 210 2.36 -3.62 4.12
CA LEU A 210 3.01 -2.43 3.57
C LEU A 210 4.25 -2.02 4.38
N TYR A 211 4.22 -2.17 5.71
CA TYR A 211 5.37 -1.96 6.58
C TYR A 211 6.56 -2.83 6.16
N ARG A 212 6.36 -4.15 6.05
CA ARG A 212 7.43 -5.06 5.62
C ARG A 212 7.84 -4.84 4.17
N LEU A 213 6.91 -4.56 3.27
CA LEU A 213 7.21 -4.25 1.87
C LEU A 213 8.13 -3.03 1.76
N LEU A 214 7.79 -1.92 2.42
CA LEU A 214 8.55 -0.67 2.28
C LEU A 214 9.87 -0.70 3.05
N LEU A 215 9.98 -1.51 4.11
CA LEU A 215 11.28 -1.83 4.72
C LEU A 215 12.21 -2.53 3.73
N ALA A 216 11.76 -3.64 3.14
CA ALA A 216 12.56 -4.42 2.21
C ALA A 216 12.91 -3.60 0.95
N ALA A 217 11.97 -2.82 0.43
CA ALA A 217 12.21 -1.93 -0.72
C ALA A 217 13.30 -0.88 -0.43
N ARG A 218 13.41 -0.43 0.83
CA ARG A 218 14.41 0.54 1.24
C ARG A 218 15.77 -0.07 1.52
N GLU A 219 15.80 -1.28 2.06
CA GLU A 219 17.03 -2.07 2.17
C GLU A 219 17.66 -2.28 0.77
N HIS A 220 16.84 -2.58 -0.24
CA HIS A 220 17.31 -2.63 -1.64
C HIS A 220 17.94 -1.31 -2.08
N LEU A 221 17.28 -0.17 -1.82
CA LEU A 221 17.79 1.15 -2.19
C LEU A 221 19.10 1.51 -1.49
N GLN A 222 19.23 1.21 -0.20
CA GLN A 222 20.47 1.41 0.55
C GLN A 222 21.63 0.61 -0.06
N ASN A 223 21.37 -0.66 -0.40
CA ASN A 223 22.34 -1.55 -1.03
C ASN A 223 22.78 -1.02 -2.41
N VAL A 224 21.83 -0.59 -3.25
CA VAL A 224 22.12 -0.05 -4.59
C VAL A 224 22.86 1.28 -4.52
N GLN A 225 22.46 2.18 -3.62
CA GLN A 225 23.05 3.51 -3.50
C GLN A 225 24.36 3.53 -2.69
N LYS A 226 24.73 2.42 -2.03
CA LYS A 226 25.86 2.33 -1.10
C LYS A 226 25.84 3.43 -0.04
N ALA A 227 24.64 3.80 0.39
CA ALA A 227 24.39 4.90 1.31
C ALA A 227 23.57 4.40 2.49
N VAL A 228 23.97 4.84 3.69
CA VAL A 228 23.11 4.70 4.87
C VAL A 228 22.01 5.75 4.72
N LEU A 229 20.89 5.35 4.13
CA LEU A 229 19.69 6.18 4.04
C LEU A 229 18.84 5.91 5.30
N PRO A 230 18.86 6.75 6.35
CA PRO A 230 18.01 6.52 7.50
C PRO A 230 16.55 6.52 7.05
N LEU A 231 15.85 5.39 7.23
CA LEU A 231 14.45 5.23 6.82
C LEU A 231 13.52 5.45 8.01
N LYS A 232 12.95 6.65 8.12
CA LYS A 232 11.95 6.93 9.13
C LYS A 232 10.57 6.45 8.68
N LEU A 233 9.97 5.50 9.40
CA LEU A 233 8.60 5.05 9.14
C LEU A 233 7.64 5.53 10.23
N LEU A 234 6.88 6.57 9.94
CA LEU A 234 5.86 7.08 10.85
C LEU A 234 4.55 6.30 10.68
N MET A 235 4.06 5.62 11.74
CA MET A 235 2.83 4.81 11.69
C MET A 235 1.70 5.41 12.53
N LEU A 236 0.74 6.08 11.89
CA LEU A 236 -0.38 6.77 12.55
C LEU A 236 -1.62 5.88 12.63
N GLY A 237 -2.24 5.80 13.81
CA GLY A 237 -3.48 5.05 14.05
C GLY A 237 -3.33 3.55 14.33
N PHE A 238 -2.11 3.04 14.51
CA PHE A 238 -1.80 1.61 14.72
C PHE A 238 -1.81 1.14 16.19
N ASN A 239 -2.37 1.94 17.10
CA ASN A 239 -1.88 1.98 18.47
C ASN A 239 -2.88 1.63 19.58
N ASP A 240 -4.14 1.37 19.25
CA ASP A 240 -5.07 0.89 20.26
C ASP A 240 -5.03 -0.64 20.31
N ASN A 241 -4.18 -1.18 21.17
CA ASN A 241 -3.98 -2.62 21.32
C ASN A 241 -5.27 -3.39 21.67
N ASP A 242 -6.17 -2.75 22.41
CA ASP A 242 -7.42 -3.36 22.86
C ASP A 242 -8.53 -3.18 21.81
N LYS A 243 -8.61 -2.00 21.18
CA LYS A 243 -9.64 -1.73 20.15
C LYS A 243 -9.30 -2.32 18.79
N THR A 244 -8.03 -2.36 18.37
CA THR A 244 -7.65 -2.90 17.06
C THR A 244 -7.94 -4.40 16.96
N ALA A 245 -7.69 -5.15 18.03
CA ALA A 245 -8.04 -6.57 18.09
C ALA A 245 -9.56 -6.80 18.16
N HIS A 246 -10.31 -5.87 18.75
CA HIS A 246 -11.77 -5.92 18.87
C HIS A 246 -12.49 -5.62 17.55
N PHE A 247 -12.00 -4.67 16.76
CA PHE A 247 -12.62 -4.30 15.48
C PHE A 247 -12.17 -5.17 14.29
N TRP A 248 -11.03 -5.86 14.40
CA TRP A 248 -10.41 -6.56 13.28
C TRP A 248 -10.01 -8.00 13.64
N HIS A 249 -10.98 -8.82 14.05
CA HIS A 249 -10.75 -10.26 14.22
C HIS A 249 -10.27 -10.88 12.90
N GLY A 250 -9.30 -11.81 12.95
CA GLY A 250 -8.85 -12.52 11.75
C GLY A 250 -7.39 -12.31 11.34
N HIS A 251 -6.57 -11.54 12.07
CA HIS A 251 -5.13 -11.41 11.82
C HIS A 251 -4.32 -11.95 12.99
N ASN A 252 -3.05 -12.32 12.73
CA ASN A 252 -2.09 -12.66 13.78
C ASN A 252 -1.56 -11.38 14.46
N TRP A 253 -2.43 -10.71 15.21
CA TRP A 253 -2.09 -9.45 15.88
C TRP A 253 -0.97 -9.59 16.89
N GLU A 254 -0.78 -10.77 17.48
CA GLU A 254 0.35 -11.02 18.38
C GLU A 254 1.68 -10.99 17.61
N PHE A 255 1.76 -11.72 16.50
CA PHE A 255 2.95 -11.72 15.65
C PHE A 255 3.27 -10.33 15.10
N GLU A 256 2.28 -9.65 14.51
CA GLU A 256 2.46 -8.33 13.91
C GLU A 256 2.91 -7.30 14.95
N ARG A 257 2.31 -7.33 16.16
CA ARG A 257 2.68 -6.41 17.24
C ARG A 257 4.07 -6.69 17.80
N ARG A 258 4.43 -7.96 17.95
CA ARG A 258 5.77 -8.36 18.39
C ARG A 258 6.83 -7.84 17.43
N GLU A 259 6.64 -8.01 16.13
CA GLU A 259 7.55 -7.48 15.12
C GLU A 259 7.65 -5.96 15.15
N MET A 260 6.51 -5.26 15.17
CA MET A 260 6.48 -3.79 15.22
C MET A 260 6.93 -3.20 16.58
N SER A 261 7.06 -4.03 17.64
CA SER A 261 7.57 -3.59 18.94
C SER A 261 9.09 -3.47 18.99
N SER A 262 9.80 -4.11 18.05
CA SER A 262 11.25 -4.09 17.95
C SER A 262 11.68 -3.76 16.52
N PRO A 263 11.32 -2.56 16.02
CA PRO A 263 11.68 -2.18 14.67
C PRO A 263 13.20 -2.04 14.52
N PRO A 264 13.76 -2.22 13.30
CA PRO A 264 15.18 -1.96 13.05
C PRO A 264 15.62 -0.56 13.51
N PRO A 265 16.90 -0.34 13.89
CA PRO A 265 17.37 0.94 14.44
C PRO A 265 17.08 2.18 13.57
N GLU A 266 17.01 1.99 12.26
CA GLU A 266 16.71 3.03 11.29
C GLU A 266 15.24 3.46 11.28
N VAL A 267 14.33 2.70 11.92
CA VAL A 267 12.87 2.82 11.84
C VAL A 267 12.29 3.44 13.11
N GLU A 268 11.62 4.58 12.97
CA GLU A 268 10.99 5.32 14.08
C GLU A 268 9.46 5.13 14.13
N VAL A 269 8.96 4.15 14.90
CA VAL A 269 7.51 3.93 15.08
C VAL A 269 6.94 4.87 16.14
N ILE A 270 6.24 5.93 15.73
CA ILE A 270 5.51 6.82 16.66
C ILE A 270 4.15 6.23 17.00
N ARG A 271 3.96 5.90 18.27
CA ARG A 271 2.69 5.39 18.81
C ARG A 271 1.82 6.55 19.30
N GLN A 272 0.56 6.57 18.90
CA GLN A 272 -0.47 7.53 19.32
C GLN A 272 -1.30 6.89 20.44
N TYR A 273 -1.27 7.48 21.63
CA TYR A 273 -2.05 7.07 22.80
C TYR A 273 -3.28 7.95 22.97
#